data_AF-A0A925D347-F1
#
_entry.id   AF-A0A925D347-F1
#
_cell.length_a   1.000
_cell.length_b   1.000
_cell.length_c   1.000
_cell.angle_alpha   90.00
_cell.angle_beta   90.00
_cell.angle_gamma   90.00
#
_symmetry.space_group_name_H-M   'P 1'
#
loop_
_entity.id
_entity.type
_entity.pdbx_description
1 polymer ?
#
loop_
_entity_poly.entity_id
_entity_poly.type
_entity_poly.pdbx_seq_one_letter_code
_entity_poly.pdbx_strand_id
1 'polypeptide(L)'
;MSKEQRAAEQFFFFLDSGVFPWNYSGNSISEMEMLLRIDQGFLDRLQETLAANQQAVKRLINQFSILFQNRIAQSILRLDDYERQLSIAPANEIGKARDIAEVLKAFASNKNMPNKVPSQNSLAVKKETKSQLQKNSSTRELYINNSGLVLLHPFLSVLMQEIGMTMDNKWRDDQSQQMGLMVMQFLVTGDEVFPEHELPLNKILCGVDVSVPVENELIISENIQTASNELLSEVIRQWSRLKNTGIDGLRETFLQRPGKLSKVDNGWLLQVEQKSVDVLLGGLPWGISVIKLPWMETLLYVDWT
;
A
#
# COMPACT_ATOMS: atom_id res chain seq x y z
N MET A 1 -22.64 22.42 17.39
CA MET A 1 -21.83 21.18 17.38
C MET A 1 -20.99 21.20 16.11
N SER A 2 -19.66 21.12 16.22
CA SER A 2 -18.77 21.10 15.05
C SER A 2 -18.93 19.78 14.27
N LYS A 3 -18.46 19.73 13.01
CA LYS A 3 -18.46 18.49 12.20
C LYS A 3 -17.66 17.38 12.90
N GLU A 4 -16.55 17.74 13.53
CA GLU A 4 -15.68 16.84 14.30
C GLU A 4 -16.39 16.27 15.54
N GLN A 5 -17.06 17.13 16.33
CA GLN A 5 -17.83 16.69 17.49
C GLN A 5 -18.97 15.76 17.09
N ARG A 6 -19.64 16.06 15.97
CA ARG A 6 -20.70 15.20 15.43
C ARG A 6 -20.15 13.85 14.98
N ALA A 7 -18.99 13.82 14.30
CA ALA A 7 -18.34 12.59 13.90
C ALA A 7 -17.92 11.74 15.11
N ALA A 8 -17.39 12.36 16.17
CA ALA A 8 -17.05 11.67 17.41
C ALA A 8 -18.26 11.02 18.08
N GLU A 9 -19.38 11.73 18.19
CA GLU A 9 -20.63 11.14 18.72
C GLU A 9 -21.12 9.96 17.89
N GLN A 10 -21.04 10.07 16.55
CA GLN A 10 -21.47 9.01 15.64
C GLN A 10 -20.55 7.78 15.70
N PHE A 11 -19.26 8.01 15.86
CA PHE A 11 -18.26 6.97 16.07
C PHE A 11 -18.51 6.19 17.36
N PHE A 12 -18.68 6.88 18.49
CA PHE A 12 -18.93 6.20 19.77
C PHE A 12 -20.29 5.50 19.79
N PHE A 13 -21.31 6.09 19.18
CA PHE A 13 -22.60 5.42 19.00
C PHE A 13 -22.47 4.13 18.19
N PHE A 14 -21.68 4.15 17.11
CA PHE A 14 -21.44 2.97 16.29
C PHE A 14 -20.65 1.90 17.04
N LEU A 15 -19.61 2.28 17.78
CA LEU A 15 -18.84 1.34 18.59
C LEU A 15 -19.71 0.62 19.63
N ASP A 16 -20.67 1.31 20.24
CA ASP A 16 -21.54 0.74 21.25
C ASP A 16 -22.69 -0.10 20.65
N SER A 17 -23.41 0.44 19.67
CA SER A 17 -24.61 -0.17 19.11
C SER A 17 -24.34 -1.12 17.93
N GLY A 18 -23.23 -0.94 17.21
CA GLY A 18 -22.91 -1.65 15.96
C GLY A 18 -23.70 -1.18 14.75
N VAL A 19 -24.47 -0.09 14.87
CA VAL A 19 -25.24 0.53 13.78
C VAL A 19 -24.99 2.03 13.77
N PHE A 20 -25.09 2.66 12.60
CA PHE A 20 -24.98 4.11 12.53
C PHE A 20 -26.25 4.79 13.06
N PRO A 21 -26.11 5.95 13.72
CA PRO A 21 -27.27 6.71 14.15
C PRO A 21 -27.99 7.33 12.94
N TRP A 22 -29.29 7.55 13.07
CA TRP A 22 -30.17 8.12 12.02
C TRP A 22 -29.72 9.50 11.49
N ASN A 23 -28.89 10.22 12.24
CA ASN A 23 -28.32 11.52 11.85
C ASN A 23 -26.95 11.39 11.14
N TYR A 24 -26.50 10.17 10.86
CA TYR A 24 -25.31 9.91 10.06
C TYR A 24 -25.60 10.20 8.59
N SER A 25 -24.99 11.27 8.08
CA SER A 25 -25.13 11.71 6.69
C SER A 25 -23.90 11.42 5.84
N GLY A 26 -22.97 10.61 6.35
CA GLY A 26 -21.74 10.23 5.63
C GLY A 26 -22.00 9.03 4.73
N ASN A 27 -21.26 8.94 3.62
CA ASN A 27 -21.43 7.88 2.63
C ASN A 27 -20.67 6.59 2.99
N SER A 28 -19.73 6.63 3.95
CA SER A 28 -18.90 5.48 4.34
C SER A 28 -18.27 5.62 5.74
N ILE A 29 -17.79 4.52 6.36
CA ILE A 29 -17.01 4.54 7.62
C ILE A 29 -15.74 5.41 7.45
N SER A 30 -15.09 5.37 6.30
CA SER A 30 -13.83 6.09 6.03
C SER A 30 -13.98 7.61 6.11
N GLU A 31 -15.12 8.18 5.67
CA GLU A 31 -15.38 9.62 5.82
C GLU A 31 -15.44 10.04 7.29
N MET A 32 -16.02 9.20 8.16
CA MET A 32 -16.05 9.44 9.59
C MET A 32 -14.64 9.41 10.19
N GLU A 33 -13.82 8.40 9.83
CA GLU A 33 -12.45 8.25 10.33
C GLU A 33 -11.56 9.48 10.08
N MET A 34 -11.73 10.13 8.93
CA MET A 34 -10.97 11.34 8.58
C MET A 34 -11.38 12.56 9.42
N LEU A 35 -12.64 12.64 9.84
CA LEU A 35 -13.16 13.73 10.66
C LEU A 35 -12.87 13.57 12.15
N LEU A 36 -12.45 12.38 12.59
CA LEU A 36 -12.13 12.10 13.98
C LEU A 36 -10.78 12.71 14.36
N ARG A 37 -10.85 13.69 15.26
CA ARG A 37 -9.71 14.21 15.98
C ARG A 37 -9.41 13.30 17.17
N ILE A 38 -8.21 12.74 17.20
CA ILE A 38 -7.74 11.86 18.26
C ILE A 38 -6.91 12.71 19.24
N ASP A 39 -7.59 13.35 20.19
CA ASP A 39 -6.97 14.03 21.31
C ASP A 39 -7.12 13.20 22.60
N GLN A 40 -6.61 13.71 23.73
CA GLN A 40 -6.67 13.01 25.01
C GLN A 40 -8.12 12.69 25.41
N GLY A 41 -9.04 13.66 25.29
CA GLY A 41 -10.44 13.46 25.68
C GLY A 41 -11.14 12.41 24.81
N PHE A 42 -10.80 12.33 23.53
CA PHE A 42 -11.25 11.25 22.66
C PHE A 42 -10.73 9.88 23.13
N LEU A 43 -9.45 9.78 23.51
CA LEU A 43 -8.84 8.53 23.92
C LEU A 43 -9.33 8.05 25.29
N ASP A 44 -9.57 8.95 26.23
CA ASP A 44 -10.17 8.63 27.52
C ASP A 44 -11.57 8.01 27.32
N ARG A 45 -12.41 8.65 26.50
CA ARG A 45 -13.75 8.15 26.15
C ARG A 45 -13.67 6.83 25.37
N LEU A 46 -12.68 6.67 24.50
CA LEU A 46 -12.45 5.42 23.78
C LEU A 46 -12.08 4.30 24.75
N GLN A 47 -11.19 4.55 25.69
CA GLN A 47 -10.80 3.55 26.69
C GLN A 47 -12.01 3.07 27.49
N GLU A 48 -12.83 4.00 28.00
CA GLU A 48 -14.06 3.68 28.72
C GLU A 48 -15.02 2.84 27.86
N THR A 49 -15.24 3.23 26.61
CA THR A 49 -16.12 2.54 25.66
C THR A 49 -15.64 1.11 25.39
N LEU A 50 -14.35 0.93 25.16
CA LEU A 50 -13.75 -0.37 24.86
C LEU A 50 -13.72 -1.29 26.10
N ALA A 51 -13.48 -0.73 27.28
CA ALA A 51 -13.50 -1.46 28.55
C ALA A 51 -14.92 -1.92 28.92
N ALA A 52 -15.94 -1.10 28.63
CA ALA A 52 -17.34 -1.42 28.93
C ALA A 52 -17.96 -2.43 27.95
N ASN A 53 -17.47 -2.49 26.69
CA ASN A 53 -18.09 -3.28 25.63
C ASN A 53 -17.06 -4.05 24.79
N GLN A 54 -16.91 -5.36 25.03
CA GLN A 54 -15.99 -6.22 24.26
C GLN A 54 -16.31 -6.28 22.76
N GLN A 55 -17.57 -6.03 22.36
CA GLN A 55 -17.93 -5.96 20.94
C GLN A 55 -17.43 -4.66 20.30
N ALA A 56 -17.27 -3.58 21.07
CA ALA A 56 -16.66 -2.34 20.60
C ALA A 56 -15.20 -2.57 20.19
N VAL A 57 -14.44 -3.38 20.94
CA VAL A 57 -13.06 -3.79 20.56
C VAL A 57 -13.05 -4.53 19.23
N LYS A 58 -13.96 -5.50 19.05
CA LYS A 58 -14.06 -6.26 17.79
C LYS A 58 -14.48 -5.39 16.63
N ARG A 59 -15.41 -4.45 16.83
CA ARG A 59 -15.84 -3.49 15.80
C ARG A 59 -14.69 -2.57 15.42
N LEU A 60 -13.97 -2.02 16.40
CA LEU A 60 -12.80 -1.18 16.16
C LEU A 60 -11.74 -1.90 15.33
N ILE A 61 -11.46 -3.18 15.63
CA ILE A 61 -10.42 -3.95 14.92
C ILE A 61 -10.89 -4.44 13.54
N ASN A 62 -12.16 -4.82 13.39
CA ASN A 62 -12.62 -5.51 12.19
C ASN A 62 -13.39 -4.61 11.21
N GLN A 63 -13.88 -3.45 11.63
CA GLN A 63 -14.78 -2.61 10.84
C GLN A 63 -14.22 -1.22 10.55
N PHE A 64 -13.21 -0.78 11.30
CA PHE A 64 -12.48 0.45 11.02
C PHE A 64 -11.16 0.14 10.33
N SER A 65 -10.68 1.07 9.51
CA SER A 65 -9.46 0.89 8.71
C SER A 65 -8.24 0.67 9.61
N ILE A 66 -7.27 -0.09 9.11
CA ILE A 66 -5.99 -0.30 9.80
C ILE A 66 -5.24 1.03 10.01
N LEU A 67 -5.46 2.02 9.14
CA LEU A 67 -4.90 3.37 9.27
C LEU A 67 -5.49 4.10 10.47
N PHE A 68 -6.81 4.06 10.64
CA PHE A 68 -7.47 4.65 11.80
C PHE A 68 -7.06 3.94 13.10
N GLN A 69 -7.00 2.60 13.07
CA GLN A 69 -6.47 1.80 14.18
C GLN A 69 -5.01 2.17 14.51
N ASN A 70 -4.17 2.39 13.49
CA ASN A 70 -2.79 2.85 13.65
C ASN A 70 -2.71 4.26 14.23
N ARG A 71 -3.56 5.19 13.77
CA ARG A 71 -3.62 6.55 14.33
C ARG A 71 -4.00 6.52 15.80
N ILE A 72 -4.95 5.67 16.19
CA ILE A 72 -5.31 5.44 17.60
C ILE A 72 -4.12 4.83 18.34
N ALA A 73 -3.54 3.72 17.85
CA ALA A 73 -2.43 3.03 18.50
C ALA A 73 -1.21 3.93 18.66
N GLN A 74 -0.85 4.73 17.65
CA GLN A 74 0.23 5.71 17.73
C GLN A 74 -0.10 6.84 18.69
N SER A 75 -1.37 7.28 18.78
CA SER A 75 -1.77 8.30 19.74
C SER A 75 -1.69 7.76 21.17
N ILE A 76 -2.09 6.50 21.40
CA ILE A 76 -1.92 5.79 22.68
C ILE A 76 -0.43 5.69 23.03
N LEU A 77 0.40 5.15 22.12
CA LEU A 77 1.84 4.97 22.36
C LEU A 77 2.58 6.29 22.56
N ARG A 78 2.21 7.34 21.83
CA ARG A 78 2.79 8.68 22.03
C ARG A 78 2.35 9.30 23.37
N LEU A 79 1.18 8.94 23.89
CA LEU A 79 0.75 9.36 25.22
C LEU A 79 1.44 8.55 26.32
N ASP A 80 1.64 7.24 26.12
CA ASP A 80 2.49 6.43 27.00
C ASP A 80 3.93 6.96 27.00
N ASP A 81 4.44 7.37 25.83
CA ASP A 81 5.75 8.02 25.71
C ASP A 81 5.76 9.43 26.31
N TYR A 82 4.65 10.19 26.28
CA TYR A 82 4.55 11.49 26.93
C TYR A 82 4.53 11.37 28.46
N GLU A 83 3.88 10.33 29.01
CA GLU A 83 3.97 9.98 30.43
C GLU A 83 5.35 9.40 30.80
N ARG A 84 6.01 8.67 29.89
CA ARG A 84 7.36 8.11 30.11
C ARG A 84 8.50 9.10 29.86
N GLN A 85 8.31 10.14 29.06
CA GLN A 85 9.31 11.16 28.72
C GLN A 85 9.66 12.10 29.90
N LEU A 86 9.00 11.94 31.04
CA LEU A 86 9.55 12.35 32.34
C LEU A 86 10.73 11.46 32.83
N SER A 87 11.21 10.51 32.03
CA SER A 87 12.35 9.63 32.35
C SER A 87 13.06 9.02 31.10
N ILE A 88 13.96 9.80 30.49
CA ILE A 88 15.22 9.48 29.75
C ILE A 88 15.25 8.44 28.57
N ALA A 89 15.45 9.00 27.35
CA ALA A 89 16.26 8.57 26.16
C ALA A 89 15.94 7.28 25.34
N PRO A 90 16.55 7.07 24.15
CA PRO A 90 16.00 7.36 22.81
C PRO A 90 15.68 6.10 21.97
N ALA A 91 14.64 6.16 21.12
CA ALA A 91 14.11 5.00 20.40
C ALA A 91 14.49 4.97 18.91
N ASN A 92 15.45 4.11 18.55
CA ASN A 92 15.44 3.37 17.30
C ASN A 92 14.89 1.96 17.60
N GLU A 93 14.16 1.38 16.64
CA GLU A 93 13.45 0.08 16.67
C GLU A 93 11.95 0.17 17.00
N ILE A 94 11.10 0.21 15.97
CA ILE A 94 9.68 -0.19 16.08
C ILE A 94 9.39 -1.18 14.97
N GLY A 95 9.22 -2.45 15.36
CA GLY A 95 9.00 -3.59 14.48
C GLY A 95 7.53 -3.85 14.14
N LYS A 96 7.28 -4.08 12.85
CA LYS A 96 6.29 -4.97 12.19
C LYS A 96 4.96 -5.28 12.90
N ALA A 97 3.89 -4.59 12.46
CA ALA A 97 2.52 -5.03 12.06
C ALA A 97 1.72 -6.13 12.79
N ARG A 98 2.27 -6.91 13.73
CA ARG A 98 1.53 -7.90 14.53
C ARG A 98 1.03 -7.34 15.89
N ASP A 99 1.34 -6.07 16.19
CA ASP A 99 1.18 -5.50 17.54
C ASP A 99 -0.07 -4.61 17.72
N ILE A 100 -0.72 -4.12 16.67
CA ILE A 100 -1.79 -3.08 16.78
C ILE A 100 -3.02 -3.62 17.51
N ALA A 101 -3.48 -4.82 17.14
CA ALA A 101 -4.61 -5.43 17.81
C ALA A 101 -4.30 -5.77 19.29
N GLU A 102 -3.03 -6.05 19.61
CA GLU A 102 -2.59 -6.26 20.99
C GLU A 102 -2.54 -4.95 21.77
N VAL A 103 -2.00 -3.87 21.17
CA VAL A 103 -2.03 -2.51 21.75
C VAL A 103 -3.46 -2.06 22.02
N LEU A 104 -4.39 -2.22 21.07
CA LEU A 104 -5.80 -1.82 21.26
C LEU A 104 -6.52 -2.68 22.32
N LYS A 105 -6.22 -3.98 22.39
CA LYS A 105 -6.77 -4.87 23.44
C LYS A 105 -6.17 -4.54 24.81
N ALA A 106 -4.88 -4.24 24.88
CA ALA A 106 -4.20 -3.85 26.11
C ALA A 106 -4.72 -2.51 26.62
N PHE A 107 -4.91 -1.54 25.72
CA PHE A 107 -5.52 -0.24 26.01
C PHE A 107 -6.92 -0.39 26.62
N ALA A 108 -7.73 -1.30 26.07
CA ALA A 108 -9.06 -1.61 26.60
C ALA A 108 -9.05 -2.31 27.97
N SER A 109 -7.94 -2.95 28.36
CA SER A 109 -7.87 -3.86 29.52
C SER A 109 -7.22 -3.26 30.78
N ASN A 110 -6.86 -1.98 30.76
CA ASN A 110 -5.84 -1.34 31.61
C ASN A 110 -5.66 -1.92 33.04
N LYS A 111 -4.69 -2.83 33.16
CA LYS A 111 -3.80 -3.00 34.31
C LYS A 111 -2.39 -3.02 33.74
N ASN A 112 -1.67 -1.89 33.83
CA ASN A 112 -0.24 -1.72 33.55
C ASN A 112 0.30 -2.42 32.30
N MET A 113 0.57 -1.64 31.25
CA MET A 113 1.34 -2.05 30.07
C MET A 113 2.60 -2.85 30.45
N PRO A 114 2.96 -3.92 29.70
CA PRO A 114 4.15 -4.71 29.98
C PRO A 114 5.42 -3.86 29.78
N ASN A 115 6.00 -3.42 30.89
CA ASN A 115 7.33 -2.84 30.97
C ASN A 115 8.39 -3.95 30.88
N LYS A 116 8.94 -4.17 29.68
CA LYS A 116 10.32 -4.59 29.35
C LYS A 116 10.32 -5.43 28.07
N VAL A 117 11.08 -4.97 27.08
CA VAL A 117 11.63 -5.80 26.00
C VAL A 117 12.72 -6.70 26.61
N PRO A 118 12.61 -8.04 26.58
CA PRO A 118 13.71 -8.90 27.00
C PRO A 118 14.75 -9.01 25.88
N SER A 119 15.94 -8.45 26.13
CA SER A 119 17.15 -8.69 25.33
C SER A 119 17.95 -9.86 25.91
N GLN A 120 18.19 -10.85 25.05
CA GLN A 120 19.21 -11.92 25.02
C GLN A 120 19.69 -12.62 26.32
N ASN A 121 19.67 -13.96 26.29
CA ASN A 121 20.88 -14.73 26.64
C ASN A 121 20.93 -16.08 25.92
N SER A 122 22.15 -16.39 25.48
CA SER A 122 22.61 -17.62 24.83
C SER A 122 22.86 -18.73 25.86
N LEU A 123 22.88 -20.00 25.41
CA LEU A 123 23.82 -21.05 25.84
C LEU A 123 23.73 -22.29 24.90
N ALA A 124 24.91 -22.80 24.53
CA ALA A 124 25.26 -23.87 23.59
C ALA A 124 24.71 -25.28 24.00
N VAL A 125 24.74 -26.38 23.22
CA VAL A 125 25.82 -27.14 22.52
C VAL A 125 25.09 -28.17 21.61
N LYS A 126 25.44 -28.47 20.35
CA LYS A 126 26.47 -29.44 19.92
C LYS A 126 26.73 -29.40 18.40
N LYS A 127 28.03 -29.52 18.08
CA LYS A 127 28.67 -29.71 16.77
C LYS A 127 28.52 -31.14 16.24
N GLU A 128 28.64 -31.24 14.92
CA GLU A 128 29.12 -32.32 14.02
C GLU A 128 28.11 -32.53 12.86
N THR A 129 28.43 -32.54 11.56
CA THR A 129 29.70 -32.54 10.80
C THR A 129 29.46 -32.01 9.36
N LYS A 130 30.53 -31.44 8.79
CA LYS A 130 30.76 -30.91 7.43
C LYS A 130 30.03 -31.63 6.26
N SER A 131 29.56 -30.87 5.27
CA SER A 131 30.12 -30.90 3.89
C SER A 131 29.58 -29.77 2.97
N GLN A 132 30.51 -28.92 2.53
CA GLN A 132 30.61 -28.26 1.20
C GLN A 132 29.55 -27.26 0.69
N LEU A 133 30.02 -26.00 0.54
CA LEU A 133 29.85 -25.05 -0.59
C LEU A 133 28.40 -24.78 -1.05
N GLN A 134 27.88 -23.55 -0.96
CA GLN A 134 28.17 -22.48 -1.93
C GLN A 134 27.79 -21.08 -1.37
N LYS A 135 28.58 -20.08 -1.77
CA LYS A 135 28.22 -18.66 -1.72
C LYS A 135 26.89 -18.45 -2.45
N ASN A 136 25.84 -18.01 -1.77
CA ASN A 136 24.73 -17.31 -2.41
C ASN A 136 24.41 -16.09 -1.56
N SER A 137 24.82 -14.91 -2.02
CA SER A 137 24.14 -13.66 -1.70
C SER A 137 22.72 -13.81 -2.23
N SER A 138 21.76 -14.07 -1.34
CA SER A 138 20.36 -14.24 -1.70
C SER A 138 19.77 -12.90 -2.14
N THR A 139 19.98 -12.54 -3.39
CA THR A 139 19.25 -11.46 -4.06
C THR A 139 17.78 -11.87 -4.08
N ARG A 140 16.91 -11.07 -3.47
CA ARG A 140 15.47 -11.36 -3.36
C ARG A 140 14.82 -11.22 -4.73
N GLU A 141 14.56 -12.34 -5.40
CA GLU A 141 13.77 -12.40 -6.63
C GLU A 141 12.27 -12.31 -6.31
N LEU A 142 11.51 -11.54 -7.08
CA LEU A 142 10.07 -11.40 -6.94
C LEU A 142 9.39 -11.77 -8.26
N TYR A 143 8.43 -12.69 -8.21
CA TYR A 143 7.64 -13.10 -9.36
C TYR A 143 6.33 -12.32 -9.39
N ILE A 144 5.95 -11.84 -10.57
CA ILE A 144 4.78 -10.97 -10.80
C ILE A 144 4.05 -11.38 -12.08
N ASN A 145 2.78 -10.97 -12.20
CA ASN A 145 1.93 -11.26 -13.36
C ASN A 145 1.55 -10.02 -14.19
N ASN A 146 1.99 -8.84 -13.77
CA ASN A 146 1.64 -7.55 -14.38
C ASN A 146 2.84 -6.88 -15.08
N SER A 147 3.81 -7.67 -15.54
CA SER A 147 5.09 -7.17 -16.07
C SER A 147 4.92 -6.22 -17.24
N GLY A 148 3.84 -6.38 -18.00
CA GLY A 148 3.53 -5.53 -19.15
C GLY A 148 3.10 -4.11 -18.81
N LEU A 149 2.87 -3.78 -17.53
CA LEU A 149 2.70 -2.40 -17.07
C LEU A 149 3.80 -1.47 -17.59
N VAL A 150 5.02 -2.00 -17.76
CA VAL A 150 6.15 -1.25 -18.34
C VAL A 150 5.86 -0.69 -19.73
N LEU A 151 4.95 -1.28 -20.51
CA LEU A 151 4.59 -0.75 -21.83
C LEU A 151 3.90 0.61 -21.75
N LEU A 152 3.28 0.93 -20.61
CA LEU A 152 2.53 2.17 -20.39
C LEU A 152 3.42 3.32 -19.89
N HIS A 153 4.70 3.07 -19.61
CA HIS A 153 5.60 4.03 -18.96
C HIS A 153 5.63 5.45 -19.54
N PRO A 154 5.56 5.68 -20.87
CA PRO A 154 5.61 7.02 -21.43
C PRO A 154 4.39 7.89 -21.03
N PHE A 155 3.28 7.25 -20.67
CA PHE A 155 2.00 7.88 -20.41
C PHE A 155 1.73 8.06 -18.91
N LEU A 156 2.42 7.31 -18.05
CA LEU A 156 2.15 7.27 -16.61
C LEU A 156 2.31 8.64 -15.95
N SER A 157 3.34 9.42 -16.31
CA SER A 157 3.53 10.76 -15.72
C SER A 157 2.39 11.72 -16.06
N VAL A 158 1.91 11.68 -17.31
CA VAL A 158 0.81 12.53 -17.77
C VAL A 158 -0.48 12.12 -17.07
N LEU A 159 -0.79 10.82 -17.02
CA LEU A 159 -1.96 10.32 -16.30
C LEU A 159 -1.93 10.78 -14.84
N MET A 160 -0.83 10.57 -14.12
CA MET A 160 -0.74 10.93 -12.70
C MET A 160 -0.92 12.43 -12.46
N GLN A 161 -0.53 13.28 -13.40
CA GLN A 161 -0.77 14.72 -13.31
C GLN A 161 -2.25 15.04 -13.58
N GLU A 162 -2.84 14.42 -14.60
CA GLU A 162 -4.24 14.61 -15.00
C GLU A 162 -5.23 14.23 -13.90
N ILE A 163 -5.03 13.07 -13.26
CA ILE A 163 -5.86 12.66 -12.11
C ILE A 163 -5.46 13.36 -10.80
N GLY A 164 -4.51 14.30 -10.86
CA GLY A 164 -4.14 15.17 -9.74
C GLY A 164 -3.33 14.49 -8.64
N MET A 165 -2.61 13.41 -8.94
CA MET A 165 -1.73 12.70 -7.99
C MET A 165 -0.32 13.30 -7.93
N THR A 166 0.11 13.96 -9.00
CA THR A 166 1.44 14.58 -9.08
C THR A 166 1.36 16.06 -9.46
N MET A 167 2.35 16.83 -8.99
CA MET A 167 2.56 18.24 -9.33
C MET A 167 4.07 18.47 -9.44
N ASP A 168 4.51 19.21 -10.46
CA ASP A 168 5.93 19.48 -10.73
C ASP A 168 6.82 18.23 -10.71
N ASN A 169 6.36 17.16 -11.38
CA ASN A 169 7.05 15.87 -11.49
C ASN A 169 7.28 15.13 -10.15
N LYS A 170 6.51 15.46 -9.11
CA LYS A 170 6.57 14.82 -7.80
C LYS A 170 5.20 14.39 -7.32
N TRP A 171 5.16 13.35 -6.49
CA TRP A 171 3.97 12.99 -5.74
C TRP A 171 3.56 14.15 -4.82
N ARG A 172 2.26 14.43 -4.75
CA ARG A 172 1.74 15.48 -3.87
C ARG A 172 1.88 15.11 -2.39
N ASP A 173 1.63 13.85 -2.09
CA ASP A 173 1.68 13.24 -0.77
C ASP A 173 1.71 11.71 -0.92
N ASP A 174 1.91 11.01 0.21
CA ASP A 174 1.98 9.55 0.26
C ASP A 174 0.66 8.90 -0.21
N GLN A 175 -0.48 9.54 0.06
CA GLN A 175 -1.79 9.04 -0.37
C GLN A 175 -1.91 9.05 -1.90
N SER A 176 -1.44 10.11 -2.55
CA SER A 176 -1.41 10.23 -4.00
C SER A 176 -0.47 9.19 -4.63
N GLN A 177 0.65 8.88 -3.98
CA GLN A 177 1.58 7.83 -4.39
C GLN A 177 0.96 6.43 -4.28
N GLN A 178 0.24 6.15 -3.18
CA GLN A 178 -0.50 4.89 -3.00
C GLN A 178 -1.64 4.75 -4.03
N MET A 179 -2.40 5.81 -4.25
CA MET A 179 -3.43 5.85 -5.29
C MET A 179 -2.82 5.61 -6.68
N GLY A 180 -1.69 6.24 -7.01
CA GLY A 180 -1.00 6.02 -8.27
C GLY A 180 -0.58 4.56 -8.49
N LEU A 181 -0.11 3.90 -7.43
CA LEU A 181 0.23 2.47 -7.45
C LEU A 181 -0.98 1.60 -7.79
N MET A 182 -2.12 1.87 -7.14
CA MET A 182 -3.38 1.16 -7.35
C MET A 182 -3.96 1.41 -8.75
N VAL A 183 -3.94 2.66 -9.23
CA VAL A 183 -4.33 3.03 -10.59
C VAL A 183 -3.48 2.30 -11.63
N MET A 184 -2.17 2.18 -11.40
CA MET A 184 -1.31 1.38 -12.29
C MET A 184 -1.73 -0.09 -12.35
N GLN A 185 -2.24 -0.67 -11.26
CA GLN A 185 -2.75 -2.04 -11.29
C GLN A 185 -4.07 -2.13 -12.05
N PHE A 186 -4.97 -1.18 -11.82
CA PHE A 186 -6.22 -1.07 -12.56
C PHE A 186 -6.01 -0.92 -14.08
N LEU A 187 -4.95 -0.23 -14.53
CA LEU A 187 -4.60 -0.18 -15.95
C LEU A 187 -4.35 -1.60 -16.51
N VAL A 188 -3.68 -2.46 -15.74
CA VAL A 188 -3.31 -3.82 -16.16
C VAL A 188 -4.49 -4.79 -16.09
N THR A 189 -5.27 -4.76 -15.00
CA THR A 189 -6.29 -5.79 -14.74
C THR A 189 -7.69 -5.32 -15.05
N GLY A 190 -7.99 -4.04 -14.85
CA GLY A 190 -9.35 -3.52 -14.79
C GLY A 190 -10.05 -3.81 -13.46
N ASP A 191 -9.37 -4.45 -12.52
CA ASP A 191 -9.91 -4.79 -11.21
C ASP A 191 -9.67 -3.68 -10.20
N GLU A 192 -10.63 -3.51 -9.29
CA GLU A 192 -10.55 -2.57 -8.17
C GLU A 192 -9.95 -3.21 -6.91
N VAL A 193 -9.91 -4.54 -6.84
CA VAL A 193 -9.30 -5.29 -5.74
C VAL A 193 -8.22 -6.19 -6.29
N PHE A 194 -7.04 -6.11 -5.73
CA PHE A 194 -5.89 -6.88 -6.18
C PHE A 194 -5.07 -7.35 -4.97
N PRO A 195 -4.39 -8.50 -5.06
CA PRO A 195 -3.57 -8.96 -3.97
C PRO A 195 -2.23 -8.21 -3.93
N GLU A 196 -1.78 -7.78 -2.74
CA GLU A 196 -0.56 -6.97 -2.60
C GLU A 196 0.69 -7.62 -3.22
N HIS A 197 0.76 -8.97 -3.24
CA HIS A 197 1.89 -9.68 -3.80
C HIS A 197 2.07 -9.48 -5.32
N GLU A 198 1.08 -8.94 -6.02
CA GLU A 198 1.17 -8.56 -7.43
C GLU A 198 1.69 -7.13 -7.66
N LEU A 199 1.76 -6.32 -6.61
CA LEU A 199 2.14 -4.90 -6.69
C LEU A 199 3.65 -4.57 -6.64
N PRO A 200 4.63 -5.49 -6.58
CA PRO A 200 6.04 -5.12 -6.55
C PRO A 200 6.48 -4.18 -7.69
N LEU A 201 6.02 -4.41 -8.93
CA LEU A 201 6.37 -3.56 -10.06
C LEU A 201 5.80 -2.14 -9.90
N ASN A 202 4.55 -2.03 -9.45
CA ASN A 202 3.89 -0.76 -9.19
C ASN A 202 4.64 0.03 -8.11
N LYS A 203 5.06 -0.65 -7.02
CA LYS A 203 5.90 -0.04 -5.97
C LYS A 203 7.18 0.54 -6.55
N ILE A 204 7.91 -0.24 -7.36
CA ILE A 204 9.15 0.21 -8.01
C ILE A 204 8.92 1.42 -8.91
N LEU A 205 7.89 1.39 -9.76
CA LEU A 205 7.55 2.49 -10.66
C LEU A 205 7.11 3.74 -9.90
N CYS A 206 6.42 3.60 -8.77
CA CYS A 206 6.03 4.72 -7.92
C CYS A 206 7.16 5.24 -7.01
N GLY A 207 8.31 4.56 -6.94
CA GLY A 207 9.40 4.92 -6.02
C GLY A 207 9.16 4.49 -4.56
N VAL A 208 8.32 3.49 -4.34
CA VAL A 208 8.02 2.90 -3.03
C VAL A 208 8.88 1.65 -2.83
N ASP A 209 9.45 1.47 -1.63
CA ASP A 209 10.19 0.24 -1.33
C ASP A 209 9.23 -0.97 -1.34
N VAL A 210 9.64 -2.06 -1.99
CA VAL A 210 8.81 -3.26 -2.18
C VAL A 210 8.36 -3.92 -0.87
N SER A 211 9.04 -3.65 0.24
CA SER A 211 8.69 -4.15 1.57
C SER A 211 7.65 -3.32 2.32
N VAL A 212 7.36 -2.10 1.85
CA VAL A 212 6.35 -1.21 2.44
C VAL A 212 4.97 -1.78 2.14
N PRO A 213 4.13 -2.06 3.15
CA PRO A 213 2.75 -2.46 2.95
C PRO A 213 1.97 -1.36 2.23
N VAL A 214 1.07 -1.73 1.33
CA VAL A 214 0.25 -0.79 0.57
C VAL A 214 -1.21 -1.23 0.57
N GLU A 215 -2.10 -0.28 0.36
CA GLU A 215 -3.50 -0.54 0.09
C GLU A 215 -3.65 -1.40 -1.17
N ASN A 216 -4.70 -2.21 -1.20
CA ASN A 216 -4.92 -3.22 -2.22
C ASN A 216 -6.37 -3.22 -2.74
N GLU A 217 -7.11 -2.16 -2.41
CA GLU A 217 -8.47 -1.87 -2.83
C GLU A 217 -8.54 -0.42 -3.30
N LEU A 218 -8.86 -0.25 -4.58
CA LEU A 218 -9.04 1.02 -5.24
C LEU A 218 -10.52 1.38 -5.25
N ILE A 219 -10.89 2.47 -4.57
CA ILE A 219 -12.19 3.10 -4.79
C ILE A 219 -12.07 3.94 -6.06
N ILE A 220 -12.50 3.39 -7.20
CA ILE A 220 -12.36 4.07 -8.47
C ILE A 220 -13.40 5.19 -8.63
N SER A 221 -12.93 6.39 -8.98
CA SER A 221 -13.81 7.49 -9.38
C SER A 221 -14.01 7.48 -10.89
N GLU A 222 -15.12 8.07 -11.36
CA GLU A 222 -15.40 8.21 -12.80
C GLU A 222 -14.26 8.91 -13.55
N ASN A 223 -13.64 9.93 -12.93
CA ASN A 223 -12.48 10.64 -13.48
C ASN A 223 -11.29 9.71 -13.69
N ILE A 224 -10.94 8.89 -12.68
CA ILE A 224 -9.83 7.94 -12.76
C ILE A 224 -10.12 6.87 -13.82
N GLN A 225 -11.35 6.34 -13.85
CA GLN A 225 -11.75 5.33 -14.82
C GLN A 225 -11.67 5.85 -16.25
N THR A 226 -12.15 7.08 -16.48
CA THR A 226 -12.15 7.73 -17.79
C THR A 226 -10.73 7.97 -18.28
N ALA A 227 -9.89 8.64 -17.48
CA ALA A 227 -8.50 8.91 -17.83
C ALA A 227 -7.68 7.62 -18.06
N SER A 228 -7.97 6.57 -17.28
CA SER A 228 -7.34 5.25 -17.46
C SER A 228 -7.72 4.61 -18.80
N ASN A 229 -9.01 4.65 -19.17
CA ASN A 229 -9.49 4.10 -20.43
C ASN A 229 -9.00 4.92 -21.64
N GLU A 230 -8.88 6.23 -21.50
CA GLU A 230 -8.31 7.12 -22.51
C GLU A 230 -6.82 6.83 -22.74
N LEU A 231 -6.03 6.64 -21.68
CA LEU A 231 -4.63 6.21 -21.81
C LEU A 231 -4.50 4.89 -22.54
N LEU A 232 -5.29 3.87 -22.17
CA LEU A 232 -5.21 2.55 -22.81
C LEU A 232 -5.63 2.63 -24.29
N SER A 233 -6.64 3.44 -24.60
CA SER A 233 -7.06 3.71 -25.98
C SER A 233 -5.97 4.42 -26.78
N GLU A 234 -5.27 5.37 -26.17
CA GLU A 234 -4.16 6.09 -26.79
C GLU A 234 -2.96 5.18 -27.07
N VAL A 235 -2.63 4.27 -26.14
CA VAL A 235 -1.60 3.23 -26.35
C VAL A 235 -1.95 2.35 -27.55
N ILE A 236 -3.20 1.88 -27.65
CA ILE A 236 -3.68 1.09 -28.79
C ILE A 236 -3.56 1.89 -30.09
N ARG A 237 -3.97 3.16 -30.07
CA ARG A 237 -3.93 4.05 -31.24
C ARG A 237 -2.51 4.28 -31.74
N GLN A 238 -1.56 4.50 -30.83
CA GLN A 238 -0.15 4.71 -31.20
C GLN A 238 0.53 3.40 -31.63
N TRP A 239 0.16 2.26 -31.05
CA TRP A 239 0.69 0.96 -31.42
C TRP A 239 -0.08 0.34 -32.60
N SER A 240 0.13 0.93 -33.79
CA SER A 240 -0.57 0.58 -35.04
C SER A 240 -0.66 -0.91 -35.40
N ARG A 241 0.27 -1.76 -34.91
CA ARG A 241 0.22 -3.21 -35.11
C ARG A 241 -0.93 -3.92 -34.39
N LEU A 242 -1.52 -3.30 -33.36
CA LEU A 242 -2.65 -3.85 -32.61
C LEU A 242 -3.98 -3.78 -33.38
N LYS A 243 -4.10 -2.93 -34.40
CA LYS A 243 -5.29 -2.81 -35.25
C LYS A 243 -6.58 -2.65 -34.42
N ASN A 244 -7.44 -3.68 -34.40
CA ASN A 244 -8.77 -3.67 -33.77
C ASN A 244 -8.75 -4.26 -32.36
N THR A 245 -7.58 -4.39 -31.72
CA THR A 245 -7.49 -4.82 -30.32
C THR A 245 -8.18 -3.80 -29.42
N GLY A 246 -9.15 -4.25 -28.62
CA GLY A 246 -9.76 -3.43 -27.56
C GLY A 246 -8.89 -3.38 -26.30
N ILE A 247 -9.34 -2.60 -25.31
CA ILE A 247 -8.65 -2.44 -24.02
C ILE A 247 -8.41 -3.80 -23.33
N ASP A 248 -9.43 -4.66 -23.25
CA ASP A 248 -9.27 -5.96 -22.59
C ASP A 248 -8.30 -6.86 -23.34
N GLY A 249 -8.31 -6.83 -24.68
CA GLY A 249 -7.33 -7.54 -25.49
C GLY A 249 -5.90 -7.05 -25.26
N LEU A 250 -5.69 -5.73 -25.06
CA LEU A 250 -4.39 -5.17 -24.67
C LEU A 250 -3.98 -5.70 -23.28
N ARG A 251 -4.89 -5.65 -22.30
CA ARG A 251 -4.65 -6.12 -20.93
C ARG A 251 -4.21 -7.57 -20.89
N GLU A 252 -5.04 -8.47 -21.42
CA GLU A 252 -4.83 -9.91 -21.39
C GLU A 252 -3.57 -10.33 -22.18
N THR A 253 -3.32 -9.70 -23.33
CA THR A 253 -2.25 -10.13 -24.23
C THR A 253 -0.90 -9.58 -23.84
N PHE A 254 -0.85 -8.31 -23.40
CA PHE A 254 0.39 -7.55 -23.28
C PHE A 254 0.64 -6.95 -21.91
N LEU A 255 -0.37 -6.67 -21.07
CA LEU A 255 -0.14 -6.08 -19.74
C LEU A 255 -0.03 -7.15 -18.65
N GLN A 256 -0.88 -8.18 -18.70
CA GLN A 256 -0.92 -9.31 -17.78
C GLN A 256 0.12 -10.37 -18.18
N ARG A 257 1.39 -10.02 -18.00
CA ARG A 257 2.55 -10.84 -18.35
C ARG A 257 3.30 -11.35 -17.12
N PRO A 258 3.54 -12.67 -17.03
CA PRO A 258 4.46 -13.21 -16.04
C PRO A 258 5.85 -12.61 -16.21
N GLY A 259 6.52 -12.36 -15.10
CA GLY A 259 7.89 -11.91 -15.10
C GLY A 259 8.54 -11.97 -13.74
N LYS A 260 9.82 -11.63 -13.72
CA LYS A 260 10.69 -11.71 -12.55
C LYS A 260 11.41 -10.39 -12.34
N LEU A 261 11.27 -9.82 -11.16
CA LEU A 261 12.02 -8.67 -10.69
C LEU A 261 13.21 -9.14 -9.85
N SER A 262 14.39 -8.66 -10.22
CA SER A 262 15.65 -8.94 -9.51
C SER A 262 16.34 -7.64 -9.15
N LYS A 263 16.83 -7.53 -7.90
CA LYS A 263 17.61 -6.36 -7.48
C LYS A 263 18.99 -6.40 -8.13
N VAL A 264 19.43 -5.28 -8.68
CA VAL A 264 20.76 -5.12 -9.29
C VAL A 264 21.43 -3.87 -8.71
N ASP A 265 22.72 -3.68 -8.95
CA ASP A 265 23.52 -2.62 -8.31
C ASP A 265 22.88 -1.23 -8.41
N ASN A 266 22.32 -0.89 -9.58
CA ASN A 266 21.72 0.42 -9.86
C ASN A 266 20.20 0.37 -10.11
N GLY A 267 19.48 -0.48 -9.35
CA GLY A 267 18.02 -0.51 -9.36
C GLY A 267 17.44 -1.92 -9.48
N TRP A 268 16.57 -2.11 -10.47
CA TRP A 268 15.84 -3.37 -10.68
C TRP A 268 15.94 -3.84 -12.12
N LEU A 269 16.00 -5.16 -12.31
CA LEU A 269 15.84 -5.83 -13.59
C LEU A 269 14.50 -6.55 -13.61
N LEU A 270 13.64 -6.22 -14.57
CA LEU A 270 12.45 -6.96 -14.93
C LEU A 270 12.76 -7.87 -16.11
N GLN A 271 12.53 -9.17 -15.95
CA GLN A 271 12.59 -10.15 -17.04
C GLN A 271 11.18 -10.63 -17.33
N VAL A 272 10.72 -10.49 -18.57
CA VAL A 272 9.34 -10.83 -18.96
C VAL A 272 9.31 -12.19 -19.66
N GLU A 273 8.34 -13.03 -19.33
CA GLU A 273 8.14 -14.31 -20.03
C GLU A 273 7.70 -14.05 -21.48
N GLN A 274 8.43 -14.63 -22.44
CA GLN A 274 8.16 -14.49 -23.87
C GLN A 274 6.93 -15.28 -24.31
N LYS A 275 6.18 -14.71 -25.26
CA LYS A 275 5.16 -15.43 -26.05
C LYS A 275 5.29 -15.06 -27.53
N SER A 276 4.72 -15.88 -28.40
CA SER A 276 4.73 -15.66 -29.86
C SER A 276 4.15 -14.31 -30.28
N VAL A 277 3.17 -13.79 -29.54
CA VAL A 277 2.55 -12.47 -29.78
C VAL A 277 3.52 -11.30 -29.60
N ASP A 278 4.63 -11.51 -28.89
CA ASP A 278 5.62 -10.46 -28.57
C ASP A 278 6.37 -9.98 -29.83
N VAL A 279 6.27 -10.69 -30.96
CA VAL A 279 6.70 -10.19 -32.29
C VAL A 279 6.06 -8.84 -32.65
N LEU A 280 4.89 -8.53 -32.06
CA LEU A 280 4.20 -7.25 -32.25
C LEU A 280 4.90 -6.09 -31.52
N LEU A 281 5.74 -6.34 -30.50
CA LEU A 281 6.49 -5.30 -29.78
C LEU A 281 7.46 -4.54 -30.70
N GLY A 282 7.93 -5.17 -31.78
CA GLY A 282 8.72 -4.50 -32.82
C GLY A 282 7.97 -3.39 -33.58
N GLY A 283 6.69 -3.17 -33.29
CA GLY A 283 5.91 -2.03 -33.78
C GLY A 283 5.61 -0.95 -32.74
N LEU A 284 6.17 -1.04 -31.53
CA LEU A 284 6.06 0.03 -30.53
C LEU A 284 6.81 1.28 -31.00
N PRO A 285 6.21 2.48 -30.89
CA PRO A 285 6.88 3.71 -31.29
C PRO A 285 7.82 4.28 -30.20
N TRP A 286 7.92 3.63 -29.04
CA TRP A 286 8.81 3.99 -27.94
C TRP A 286 9.66 2.80 -27.48
N GLY A 287 10.81 3.10 -26.85
CA GLY A 287 11.66 2.11 -26.22
C GLY A 287 11.15 1.70 -24.84
N ILE A 288 11.40 0.45 -24.43
CA ILE A 288 10.99 -0.09 -23.13
C ILE A 288 12.15 -0.65 -22.30
N SER A 289 13.39 -0.65 -22.82
CA SER A 289 14.53 -1.34 -22.20
C SER A 289 15.03 -0.71 -20.90
N VAL A 290 14.86 0.61 -20.73
CA VAL A 290 15.24 1.34 -19.51
C VAL A 290 14.16 2.36 -19.19
N ILE A 291 13.62 2.27 -17.97
CA ILE A 291 12.53 3.12 -17.51
C ILE A 291 12.99 3.94 -16.30
N LYS A 292 12.67 5.24 -16.36
CA LYS A 292 12.91 6.22 -15.32
C LYS A 292 11.79 7.25 -15.31
N LEU A 293 10.81 7.05 -14.43
CA LEU A 293 9.76 8.04 -14.18
C LEU A 293 10.31 9.17 -13.30
N PRO A 294 9.70 10.38 -13.34
CA PRO A 294 10.30 11.56 -12.73
C PRO A 294 10.51 11.48 -11.20
N TRP A 295 9.69 10.69 -10.51
CA TRP A 295 9.74 10.48 -9.07
C TRP A 295 10.52 9.23 -8.63
N MET A 296 11.04 8.43 -9.56
CA MET A 296 11.82 7.24 -9.20
C MET A 296 13.21 7.65 -8.71
N GLU A 297 13.75 6.93 -7.71
CA GLU A 297 15.14 7.10 -7.26
C GLU A 297 16.13 6.24 -8.07
N THR A 298 15.74 5.02 -8.43
CA THR A 298 16.57 4.06 -9.18
C THR A 298 16.05 3.83 -10.60
N LEU A 299 16.76 3.05 -11.42
CA LEU A 299 16.33 2.66 -12.77
C LEU A 299 15.62 1.31 -12.76
N LEU A 300 14.70 1.12 -13.69
CA LEU A 300 14.16 -0.19 -14.05
C LEU A 300 14.69 -0.60 -15.42
N TYR A 301 15.49 -1.65 -15.46
CA TYR A 301 15.92 -2.31 -16.69
C TYR A 301 14.88 -3.35 -17.07
N VAL A 302 14.53 -3.43 -18.35
CA VAL A 302 13.56 -4.40 -18.86
C VAL A 302 14.23 -5.29 -19.90
N ASP A 303 14.25 -6.57 -19.60
CA ASP A 303 14.59 -7.65 -20.50
C ASP A 303 13.30 -8.31 -20.99
N TRP A 304 12.92 -7.95 -22.21
CA TRP A 304 11.78 -8.49 -22.94
C TRP A 304 12.25 -8.92 -24.32
N THR A 305 13.25 -9.79 -24.32
CA THR A 305 13.90 -10.30 -25.54
C THR A 305 13.65 -11.77 -25.72
#